data_AF-M0J9X9-F1
#
_entry.id   AF-M0J9X9-F1
#
_cell.length_a   1.000
_cell.length_b   1.000
_cell.length_c   1.000
_cell.angle_alpha   90.00
_cell.angle_beta   90.00
_cell.angle_gamma   90.00
#
_symmetry.space_group_name_H-M   'P 1'
#
loop_
_entity.id
_entity.type
_entity.pdbx_description
1 polymer ?
#
loop_
_entity_poly.entity_id
_entity_poly.type
_entity_poly.pdbx_seq_one_letter_code
_entity_poly.pdbx_strand_id
1 'polypeptide(L)'
;MSHAAGNDVTQQAPEDIIGDPLESFSAQMDSFGSLISLVFDDYENFIDELVRKVIELPPERRFTHSHEIVEEQVSEEFGTADVLSAQFPQLNGKQLSRFMSQINEQILKNVLRGIYFDREPDTRLVLAALVQSTEHFMSAIEDNQCERAVRQRSYSAPLGLLCRLMYTARNPDESTIEDIAMDVSRSHYYFGSASSSDSENPPNPDNRPSSEVIQEVREYGAAIAYANTQISLGRGSELAHLTEREFRTRVLKEHKIPVRNGPQSAEDLGDRI
;
A
#
# COMPACT_ATOMS: atom_id res chain seq x y z
N MET A 1 13.58 28.44 -52.22
CA MET A 1 12.96 28.69 -50.90
C MET A 1 12.44 27.36 -50.40
N SER A 2 13.19 26.71 -49.51
CA SER A 2 12.84 25.43 -48.89
C SER A 2 12.77 25.69 -47.39
N HIS A 3 11.57 25.59 -46.81
CA HIS A 3 11.38 25.58 -45.37
C HIS A 3 11.62 24.15 -44.87
N ALA A 4 12.74 23.94 -44.19
CA ALA A 4 12.92 22.77 -43.36
C ALA A 4 12.10 22.96 -42.07
N ALA A 5 11.05 22.15 -41.91
CA ALA A 5 10.36 22.00 -40.64
C ALA A 5 11.31 21.26 -39.68
N GLY A 6 11.76 21.95 -38.64
CA GLY A 6 12.43 21.32 -37.52
C GLY A 6 11.43 20.45 -36.78
N ASN A 7 11.69 19.15 -36.72
CA ASN A 7 11.05 18.25 -35.77
C ASN A 7 11.51 18.68 -34.38
N ASP A 8 10.68 19.46 -33.70
CA ASP A 8 10.81 19.77 -32.29
C ASP A 8 10.44 18.50 -31.52
N VAL A 9 11.43 17.66 -31.25
CA VAL A 9 11.29 16.55 -30.32
C VAL A 9 11.31 17.17 -28.94
N THR A 10 10.16 17.62 -28.45
CA THR A 10 9.97 17.99 -27.05
C THR A 10 10.38 16.79 -26.20
N GLN A 11 11.57 16.88 -25.61
CA GLN A 11 12.01 15.97 -24.56
C GLN A 11 11.10 16.22 -23.37
N GLN A 12 10.03 15.42 -23.25
CA GLN A 12 9.27 15.33 -22.01
C GLN A 12 10.23 14.93 -20.89
N ALA A 13 10.17 15.63 -19.76
CA ALA A 13 10.95 15.23 -18.60
C ALA A 13 10.48 13.83 -18.16
N PRO A 14 11.35 12.98 -17.58
CA PRO A 14 10.93 11.69 -17.04
C PRO A 14 9.71 11.82 -16.10
N GLU A 15 9.64 12.91 -15.35
CA GLU A 15 8.52 13.26 -14.46
C GLU A 15 7.18 13.39 -15.22
N ASP A 16 7.17 13.97 -16.42
CA ASP A 16 5.99 14.10 -17.28
C ASP A 16 5.51 12.75 -17.87
N ILE A 17 6.40 11.75 -17.90
CA ILE A 17 6.13 10.41 -18.43
C ILE A 17 5.67 9.47 -17.31
N ILE A 18 6.12 9.70 -16.08
CA ILE A 18 5.91 8.82 -14.93
C ILE A 18 4.64 9.20 -14.15
N GLY A 19 4.31 10.49 -14.04
CA GLY A 19 3.14 10.99 -13.31
C GLY A 19 3.17 10.72 -11.79
N ASP A 20 2.14 11.20 -11.10
CA ASP A 20 1.93 10.91 -9.67
C ASP A 20 1.53 9.43 -9.50
N PRO A 21 2.29 8.61 -8.74
CA PRO A 21 1.97 7.20 -8.53
C PRO A 21 0.59 6.95 -7.88
N LEU A 22 0.04 7.95 -7.19
CA LEU A 22 -1.23 7.86 -6.47
C LEU A 22 -2.39 8.57 -7.21
N GLU A 23 -2.16 9.17 -8.38
CA GLU A 23 -3.20 9.88 -9.15
C GLU A 23 -4.41 8.97 -9.45
N SER A 24 -4.14 7.71 -9.82
CA SER A 24 -5.19 6.72 -10.07
C SER A 24 -5.98 6.37 -8.82
N PHE A 25 -5.35 6.43 -7.65
CA PHE A 25 -6.03 6.19 -6.38
C PHE A 25 -7.02 7.31 -6.11
N SER A 26 -6.59 8.56 -6.20
CA SER A 26 -7.45 9.73 -5.99
C SER A 26 -8.65 9.69 -6.94
N ALA A 27 -8.43 9.45 -8.24
CA ALA A 27 -9.52 9.33 -9.21
C ALA A 27 -10.50 8.17 -8.92
N GLN A 28 -10.00 7.04 -8.40
CA GLN A 28 -10.85 5.91 -8.01
C GLN A 28 -11.63 6.20 -6.72
N MET A 29 -11.03 6.92 -5.76
CA MET A 29 -11.71 7.37 -4.55
C MET A 29 -12.77 8.41 -4.86
N ASP A 30 -12.54 9.31 -5.81
CA ASP A 30 -13.56 10.27 -6.29
C ASP A 30 -14.72 9.55 -6.99
N SER A 31 -14.40 8.50 -7.75
CA SER A 31 -15.41 7.65 -8.41
C SER A 31 -16.24 6.86 -7.39
N PHE A 32 -15.60 6.32 -6.35
CA PHE A 32 -16.30 5.68 -5.22
C PHE A 32 -17.17 6.67 -4.46
N GLY A 33 -16.60 7.86 -4.22
CA GLY A 33 -17.26 8.97 -3.58
C GLY A 33 -18.54 9.39 -4.28
N SER A 34 -18.50 9.51 -5.61
CA SER A 34 -19.66 9.81 -6.45
C SER A 34 -20.79 8.76 -6.36
N LEU A 35 -20.47 7.51 -6.01
CA LEU A 35 -21.49 6.48 -5.76
C LEU A 35 -22.09 6.64 -4.36
N ILE A 36 -21.29 7.01 -3.37
CA ILE A 36 -21.75 7.26 -2.00
C ILE A 36 -22.59 8.54 -1.94
N SER A 37 -22.22 9.58 -2.70
CA SER A 37 -22.91 10.87 -2.74
C SER A 37 -24.36 10.78 -3.22
N LEU A 38 -24.78 9.66 -3.81
CA LEU A 38 -26.17 9.42 -4.17
C LEU A 38 -27.07 9.14 -2.95
N VAL A 39 -26.47 8.80 -1.81
CA VAL A 39 -27.16 8.38 -0.59
C VAL A 39 -26.68 9.19 0.62
N PHE A 40 -25.45 9.74 0.57
CA PHE A 40 -24.85 10.50 1.65
C PHE A 40 -24.10 11.72 1.09
N ASP A 41 -24.74 12.89 1.21
CA ASP A 41 -24.30 14.13 0.57
C ASP A 41 -22.93 14.65 1.07
N ASP A 42 -22.55 14.34 2.31
CA ASP A 42 -21.33 14.88 2.96
C ASP A 42 -20.19 13.84 3.11
N TYR A 43 -20.12 12.90 2.17
CA TYR A 43 -19.16 11.79 2.25
C TYR A 43 -17.70 12.23 2.22
N GLU A 44 -17.37 13.33 1.54
CA GLU A 44 -15.99 13.82 1.44
C GLU A 44 -15.48 14.27 2.81
N ASN A 45 -16.23 15.13 3.49
CA ASN A 45 -15.91 15.59 4.83
C ASN A 45 -15.88 14.43 5.82
N PHE A 46 -16.82 13.48 5.71
CA PHE A 46 -16.80 12.28 6.54
C PHE A 46 -15.48 11.50 6.39
N ILE A 47 -15.06 11.22 5.15
CA ILE A 47 -13.83 10.47 4.90
C ILE A 47 -12.59 11.28 5.30
N ASP A 48 -12.55 12.58 5.00
CA ASP A 48 -11.43 13.45 5.39
C ASP A 48 -11.29 13.55 6.91
N GLU A 49 -12.40 13.71 7.63
CA GLU A 49 -12.39 13.75 9.08
C GLU A 49 -11.97 12.41 9.67
N LEU A 50 -12.43 11.29 9.10
CA LEU A 50 -12.03 9.96 9.54
C LEU A 50 -10.54 9.74 9.38
N VAL A 51 -10.02 10.00 8.18
CA VAL A 51 -8.58 9.88 7.87
C VAL A 51 -7.77 10.78 8.81
N ARG A 52 -8.18 12.03 8.97
CA ARG A 52 -7.50 12.99 9.85
C ARG A 52 -7.48 12.52 11.30
N LYS A 53 -8.63 12.12 11.86
CA LYS A 53 -8.75 11.61 13.24
C LYS A 53 -7.83 10.41 13.46
N VAL A 54 -7.76 9.48 12.51
CA VAL A 54 -6.88 8.29 12.57
C VAL A 54 -5.40 8.67 12.48
N ILE A 55 -5.03 9.57 11.57
CA ILE A 55 -3.63 9.98 11.36
C ILE A 55 -3.10 10.78 12.55
N GLU A 56 -3.95 11.59 13.19
CA GLU A 56 -3.62 12.36 14.39
C GLU A 56 -3.45 11.50 15.66
N LEU A 57 -3.89 10.24 15.65
CA LEU A 57 -3.65 9.33 16.78
C LEU A 57 -2.15 9.11 16.99
N PRO A 58 -1.71 8.96 18.27
CA PRO A 58 -0.39 8.43 18.57
C PRO A 58 -0.14 7.14 17.79
N PRO A 59 1.07 6.89 17.26
CA PRO A 59 1.31 5.79 16.34
C PRO A 59 0.84 4.43 16.84
N GLU A 60 1.11 4.08 18.10
CA GLU A 60 0.61 2.85 18.72
C GLU A 60 -0.92 2.75 18.69
N ARG A 61 -1.62 3.84 19.04
CA ARG A 61 -3.09 3.88 19.05
C ARG A 61 -3.67 3.82 17.64
N ARG A 62 -2.98 4.35 16.63
CA ARG A 62 -3.39 4.23 15.23
C ARG A 62 -3.55 2.76 14.82
N PHE A 63 -2.62 1.89 15.18
CA PHE A 63 -2.68 0.48 14.76
C PHE A 63 -3.45 -0.44 15.73
N THR A 64 -3.92 0.08 16.87
CA THR A 64 -4.64 -0.71 17.88
C THR A 64 -6.06 -0.24 18.15
N HIS A 65 -6.40 1.03 17.86
CA HIS A 65 -7.68 1.67 18.22
C HIS A 65 -8.35 2.41 17.05
N SER A 66 -7.81 2.40 15.81
CA SER A 66 -8.49 3.07 14.68
C SER A 66 -9.90 2.56 14.40
N HIS A 67 -10.21 1.30 14.74
CA HIS A 67 -11.56 0.78 14.64
C HIS A 67 -12.56 1.55 15.52
N GLU A 68 -12.14 2.07 16.68
CA GLU A 68 -13.00 2.84 17.59
C GLU A 68 -13.40 4.17 16.96
N ILE A 69 -12.49 4.82 16.23
CA ILE A 69 -12.77 6.06 15.50
C ILE A 69 -13.79 5.82 14.40
N VAL A 70 -13.64 4.70 13.65
CA VAL A 70 -14.62 4.32 12.62
C VAL A 70 -15.98 4.03 13.27
N GLU A 71 -16.02 3.26 14.36
CA GLU A 71 -17.27 2.93 15.07
C GLU A 71 -17.97 4.19 15.62
N GLU A 72 -17.22 5.11 16.22
CA GLU A 72 -17.72 6.40 16.73
C GLU A 72 -18.32 7.23 15.59
N GLN A 73 -17.55 7.45 14.52
CA GLN A 73 -18.00 8.31 13.43
C GLN A 73 -19.18 7.71 12.64
N VAL A 74 -19.20 6.38 12.45
CA VAL A 74 -20.36 5.69 11.87
C VAL A 74 -21.58 5.81 12.78
N SER A 75 -21.41 5.72 14.11
CA SER A 75 -22.49 5.91 15.06
C SER A 75 -23.02 7.35 15.09
N GLU A 76 -22.15 8.35 14.92
CA GLU A 76 -22.53 9.76 14.89
C GLU A 76 -23.37 10.09 13.64
N GLU A 77 -22.92 9.64 12.47
CA GLU A 77 -23.59 9.94 11.19
C GLU A 77 -24.79 9.04 10.89
N PHE A 78 -24.68 7.74 11.16
CA PHE A 78 -25.68 6.74 10.73
C PHE A 78 -26.42 6.09 11.91
N GLY A 79 -26.06 6.40 13.15
CA GLY A 79 -26.64 5.80 14.35
C GLY A 79 -26.07 4.40 14.66
N THR A 80 -26.08 3.47 13.69
CA THR A 80 -25.45 2.15 13.82
C THR A 80 -24.85 1.64 12.51
N ALA A 81 -23.88 0.73 12.60
CA ALA A 81 -23.32 0.04 11.44
C ALA A 81 -24.36 -0.78 10.64
N ASP A 82 -25.42 -1.25 11.29
CA ASP A 82 -26.53 -1.94 10.62
C ASP A 82 -27.36 -0.97 9.77
N VAL A 83 -27.59 0.25 10.26
CA VAL A 83 -28.29 1.31 9.50
C VAL A 83 -27.46 1.72 8.29
N LEU A 84 -26.15 1.92 8.46
CA LEU A 84 -25.23 2.14 7.33
C LEU A 84 -25.32 1.01 6.31
N SER A 85 -25.22 -0.24 6.75
CA SER A 85 -25.28 -1.42 5.87
C SER A 85 -26.63 -1.51 5.13
N ALA A 86 -27.72 -1.09 5.75
CA ALA A 86 -29.04 -1.03 5.13
C ALA A 86 -29.19 0.09 4.09
N GLN A 87 -28.50 1.22 4.27
CA GLN A 87 -28.46 2.32 3.30
C GLN A 87 -27.59 2.00 2.08
N PHE A 88 -26.57 1.16 2.26
CA PHE A 88 -25.65 0.75 1.20
C PHE A 88 -25.67 -0.77 0.94
N PRO A 89 -26.80 -1.37 0.53
CA PRO A 89 -26.89 -2.82 0.29
C PRO A 89 -26.02 -3.30 -0.89
N GLN A 90 -25.63 -2.36 -1.76
CA GLN A 90 -24.70 -2.56 -2.88
C GLN A 90 -23.22 -2.66 -2.42
N LEU A 91 -22.94 -2.26 -1.17
CA LEU A 91 -21.63 -2.33 -0.52
C LEU A 91 -21.61 -3.49 0.48
N ASN A 92 -21.98 -4.70 0.06
CA ASN A 92 -21.71 -5.85 0.91
C ASN A 92 -20.18 -6.08 1.03
N GLY A 93 -19.73 -6.66 2.13
CA GLY A 93 -18.30 -6.78 2.44
C GLY A 93 -17.45 -7.40 1.32
N LYS A 94 -18.01 -8.34 0.55
CA LYS A 94 -17.31 -8.96 -0.60
C LYS A 94 -17.15 -8.01 -1.80
N GLN A 95 -18.16 -7.20 -2.07
CA GLN A 95 -18.09 -6.19 -3.14
C GLN A 95 -17.08 -5.10 -2.77
N LEU A 96 -17.10 -4.66 -1.51
CA LEU A 96 -16.14 -3.68 -1.01
C LEU A 96 -14.71 -4.22 -1.04
N SER A 97 -14.47 -5.45 -0.57
CA SER A 97 -13.14 -6.08 -0.65
C SER A 97 -12.64 -6.21 -2.09
N ARG A 98 -13.49 -6.68 -3.02
CA ARG A 98 -13.11 -6.76 -4.44
C ARG A 98 -12.77 -5.39 -5.02
N PHE A 99 -13.58 -4.38 -4.71
CA PHE A 99 -13.34 -3.01 -5.14
C PHE A 99 -11.98 -2.50 -4.62
N MET A 100 -11.72 -2.65 -3.32
CA MET A 100 -10.44 -2.26 -2.70
C MET A 100 -9.24 -3.04 -3.27
N SER A 101 -9.40 -4.33 -3.57
CA SER A 101 -8.35 -5.13 -4.22
C SER A 101 -8.04 -4.63 -5.64
N GLN A 102 -9.05 -4.31 -6.43
CA GLN A 102 -8.87 -3.73 -7.78
C GLN A 102 -8.19 -2.37 -7.74
N ILE A 103 -8.57 -1.53 -6.76
CA ILE A 103 -7.90 -0.26 -6.50
C ILE A 103 -6.42 -0.52 -6.20
N ASN A 104 -6.13 -1.34 -5.18
CA ASN A 104 -4.75 -1.61 -4.74
C ASN A 104 -3.88 -2.19 -5.87
N GLU A 105 -4.40 -3.10 -6.68
CA GLU A 105 -3.67 -3.66 -7.84
C GLU A 105 -3.27 -2.55 -8.82
N GLN A 106 -4.19 -1.63 -9.11
CA GLN A 106 -3.94 -0.53 -10.04
C GLN A 106 -2.94 0.48 -9.47
N ILE A 107 -3.02 0.82 -8.18
CA ILE A 107 -2.03 1.68 -7.52
C ILE A 107 -0.66 1.00 -7.55
N LEU A 108 -0.59 -0.26 -7.15
CA LEU A 108 0.67 -1.00 -7.10
C LEU A 108 1.32 -1.02 -8.47
N LYS A 109 0.54 -1.30 -9.53
CA LYS A 109 1.03 -1.24 -10.90
C LYS A 109 1.60 0.13 -11.28
N ASN A 110 0.96 1.22 -10.90
CA ASN A 110 1.40 2.58 -11.20
C ASN A 110 2.66 2.96 -10.41
N VAL A 111 2.70 2.64 -9.11
CA VAL A 111 3.89 2.78 -8.26
C VAL A 111 5.08 2.03 -8.88
N LEU A 112 4.88 0.75 -9.22
CA LEU A 112 5.92 -0.12 -9.76
C LEU A 112 6.37 0.30 -11.17
N ARG A 113 5.49 0.85 -12.00
CA ARG A 113 5.86 1.37 -13.32
C ARG A 113 6.92 2.46 -13.21
N GLY A 114 6.82 3.32 -12.19
CA GLY A 114 7.79 4.39 -12.00
C GLY A 114 9.19 3.91 -11.59
N ILE A 115 9.32 2.75 -10.94
CA ILE A 115 10.62 2.19 -10.49
C ILE A 115 11.60 1.97 -11.65
N TYR A 116 11.10 1.80 -12.87
CA TYR A 116 11.93 1.67 -14.07
C TYR A 116 12.60 2.96 -14.52
N PHE A 117 11.96 4.10 -14.25
CA PHE A 117 12.33 5.39 -14.82
C PHE A 117 12.88 6.35 -13.76
N ASP A 118 12.58 6.10 -12.49
CA ASP A 118 13.00 6.93 -11.38
C ASP A 118 14.48 6.73 -11.02
N ARG A 119 15.17 7.84 -10.75
CA ARG A 119 16.58 7.81 -10.29
C ARG A 119 16.68 7.55 -8.80
N GLU A 120 15.66 7.95 -8.04
CA GLU A 120 15.58 7.78 -6.59
C GLU A 120 14.30 6.99 -6.27
N PRO A 121 14.29 5.66 -6.50
CA PRO A 121 13.09 4.85 -6.41
C PRO A 121 12.57 4.64 -4.98
N ASP A 122 13.28 5.12 -3.96
CA ASP A 122 13.00 4.89 -2.54
C ASP A 122 11.56 5.19 -2.16
N THR A 123 11.04 6.35 -2.54
CA THR A 123 9.64 6.73 -2.29
C THR A 123 8.68 5.70 -2.89
N ARG A 124 8.94 5.26 -4.14
CA ARG A 124 8.11 4.26 -4.82
C ARG A 124 8.22 2.88 -4.18
N LEU A 125 9.38 2.49 -3.70
CA LEU A 125 9.58 1.22 -2.99
C LEU A 125 8.79 1.20 -1.67
N VAL A 126 8.84 2.30 -0.91
CA VAL A 126 8.09 2.42 0.34
C VAL A 126 6.57 2.51 0.10
N LEU A 127 6.14 3.21 -0.96
CA LEU A 127 4.73 3.19 -1.39
C LEU A 127 4.28 1.80 -1.84
N ALA A 128 5.12 1.04 -2.56
CA ALA A 128 4.79 -0.33 -2.95
C ALA A 128 4.58 -1.23 -1.73
N ALA A 129 5.45 -1.09 -0.71
CA ALA A 129 5.30 -1.79 0.56
C ALA A 129 4.03 -1.40 1.31
N LEU A 130 3.65 -0.11 1.31
CA LEU A 130 2.40 0.38 1.90
C LEU A 130 1.17 -0.25 1.24
N VAL A 131 1.10 -0.20 -0.10
CA VAL A 131 -0.04 -0.74 -0.85
C VAL A 131 -0.14 -2.26 -0.67
N GLN A 132 0.97 -2.97 -0.80
CA GLN A 132 1.00 -4.43 -0.63
C GLN A 132 0.62 -4.87 0.79
N SER A 133 1.05 -4.13 1.82
CA SER A 133 0.70 -4.43 3.21
C SER A 133 -0.79 -4.23 3.46
N THR A 134 -1.37 -3.18 2.90
CA THR A 134 -2.82 -2.90 2.98
C THR A 134 -3.62 -4.04 2.36
N GLU A 135 -3.23 -4.50 1.16
CA GLU A 135 -3.85 -5.67 0.51
C GLU A 135 -3.71 -6.94 1.36
N HIS A 136 -2.50 -7.26 1.82
CA HIS A 136 -2.22 -8.47 2.57
C HIS A 136 -3.09 -8.58 3.83
N PHE A 137 -3.20 -7.51 4.60
CA PHE A 137 -3.99 -7.51 5.84
C PHE A 137 -5.50 -7.53 5.57
N MET A 138 -5.97 -6.86 4.52
CA MET A 138 -7.38 -6.95 4.14
C MET A 138 -7.77 -8.37 3.75
N SER A 139 -6.96 -9.07 2.96
CA SER A 139 -7.22 -10.48 2.62
C SER A 139 -7.16 -11.40 3.84
N ALA A 140 -6.18 -11.18 4.72
CA ALA A 140 -6.03 -11.98 5.95
C ALA A 140 -7.22 -11.83 6.91
N ILE A 141 -7.92 -10.71 6.91
CA ILE A 141 -9.14 -10.50 7.69
C ILE A 141 -10.31 -11.31 7.14
N GLU A 142 -10.46 -11.41 5.81
CA GLU A 142 -11.57 -12.15 5.19
C GLU A 142 -11.49 -13.65 5.47
N ASP A 143 -10.28 -14.18 5.59
CA ASP A 143 -10.02 -15.60 5.82
C ASP A 143 -10.10 -16.00 7.30
N ASN A 144 -9.99 -15.06 8.24
CA ASN A 144 -9.86 -15.35 9.67
C ASN A 144 -11.21 -15.40 10.42
N GLN A 145 -11.59 -16.62 10.84
CA GLN A 145 -12.65 -16.87 11.82
C GLN A 145 -12.19 -16.57 13.26
N CYS A 146 -11.67 -15.37 13.54
CA CYS A 146 -11.21 -15.01 14.87
C CYS A 146 -12.35 -14.55 15.80
N GLU A 147 -12.12 -14.72 17.11
CA GLU A 147 -12.94 -14.12 18.18
C GLU A 147 -13.03 -12.60 18.02
N ARG A 148 -14.17 -12.00 18.42
CA ARG A 148 -14.49 -10.59 18.15
C ARG A 148 -13.41 -9.60 18.60
N ALA A 149 -12.79 -9.81 19.76
CA ALA A 149 -11.76 -8.92 20.29
C ALA A 149 -10.42 -9.01 19.51
N VAL A 150 -10.04 -10.21 19.09
CA VAL A 150 -8.89 -10.42 18.18
C VAL A 150 -9.20 -9.74 16.84
N ARG A 151 -10.43 -9.91 16.34
CA ARG A 151 -10.88 -9.29 15.10
C ARG A 151 -10.82 -7.76 15.14
N GLN A 152 -11.30 -7.12 16.21
CA GLN A 152 -11.26 -5.65 16.38
C GLN A 152 -9.83 -5.09 16.38
N ARG A 153 -8.89 -5.76 17.05
CA ARG A 153 -7.47 -5.39 16.98
C ARG A 153 -6.88 -5.65 15.61
N SER A 154 -7.21 -6.77 14.98
CA SER A 154 -6.78 -7.12 13.62
C SER A 154 -7.32 -6.15 12.57
N TYR A 155 -8.45 -5.46 12.79
CA TYR A 155 -8.97 -4.42 11.89
C TYR A 155 -8.20 -3.09 12.01
N SER A 156 -7.70 -2.75 13.19
CA SER A 156 -7.09 -1.42 13.42
C SER A 156 -5.79 -1.23 12.64
N ALA A 157 -4.97 -2.28 12.50
CA ALA A 157 -3.73 -2.23 11.75
C ALA A 157 -3.94 -1.91 10.25
N PRO A 158 -4.76 -2.67 9.49
CA PRO A 158 -5.09 -2.34 8.11
C PRO A 158 -5.84 -1.02 7.95
N LEU A 159 -6.74 -0.65 8.88
CA LEU A 159 -7.40 0.66 8.85
C LEU A 159 -6.39 1.81 9.00
N GLY A 160 -5.42 1.67 9.89
CA GLY A 160 -4.33 2.64 10.05
C GLY A 160 -3.51 2.81 8.78
N LEU A 161 -3.15 1.71 8.09
CA LEU A 161 -2.45 1.78 6.81
C LEU A 161 -3.30 2.35 5.68
N LEU A 162 -4.58 1.99 5.60
CA LEU A 162 -5.47 2.54 4.60
C LEU A 162 -5.61 4.06 4.79
N CYS A 163 -5.78 4.53 6.02
CA CYS A 163 -5.80 5.97 6.32
C CYS A 163 -4.47 6.63 5.96
N ARG A 164 -3.33 5.96 6.20
CA ARG A 164 -2.02 6.49 5.76
C ARG A 164 -1.94 6.60 4.25
N LEU A 165 -2.36 5.58 3.49
CA LEU A 165 -2.40 5.62 2.04
C LEU A 165 -3.27 6.76 1.52
N MET A 166 -4.46 6.94 2.11
CA MET A 166 -5.38 8.02 1.77
C MET A 166 -4.81 9.40 2.08
N TYR A 167 -4.20 9.55 3.26
CA TYR A 167 -3.57 10.80 3.65
C TYR A 167 -2.40 11.15 2.73
N THR A 168 -1.53 10.19 2.41
CA THR A 168 -0.39 10.38 1.50
C THR A 168 -0.85 10.77 0.09
N ALA A 169 -1.93 10.16 -0.42
CA ALA A 169 -2.46 10.49 -1.74
C ALA A 169 -3.05 11.90 -1.81
N ARG A 170 -3.66 12.38 -0.71
CA ARG A 170 -4.29 13.70 -0.64
C ARG A 170 -3.31 14.81 -0.25
N ASN A 171 -2.30 14.48 0.55
CA ASN A 171 -1.33 15.41 1.12
C ASN A 171 0.11 14.88 0.90
N PRO A 172 0.57 14.79 -0.37
CA PRO A 172 1.87 14.20 -0.70
C PRO A 172 3.04 14.97 -0.07
N ASP A 173 2.92 16.29 0.03
CA ASP A 173 3.97 17.15 0.61
C ASP A 173 4.07 17.03 2.15
N GLU A 174 3.06 16.49 2.81
CA GLU A 174 3.01 16.33 4.27
C GLU A 174 3.44 14.93 4.73
N SER A 175 3.58 13.98 3.80
CA SER A 175 3.90 12.59 4.11
C SER A 175 5.35 12.27 3.81
N THR A 176 6.16 12.01 4.84
CA THR A 176 7.57 11.63 4.64
C THR A 176 7.74 10.13 4.41
N ILE A 177 8.85 9.74 3.77
CA ILE A 177 9.25 8.33 3.63
C ILE A 177 9.34 7.65 5.01
N GLU A 178 9.86 8.37 6.01
CA GLU A 178 10.00 7.88 7.37
C GLU A 178 8.63 7.57 8.00
N ASP A 179 7.66 8.48 7.86
CA ASP A 179 6.30 8.27 8.38
C ASP A 179 5.65 7.04 7.77
N ILE A 180 5.75 6.89 6.45
CA ILE A 180 5.16 5.77 5.73
C ILE A 180 5.84 4.46 6.13
N ALA A 181 7.18 4.42 6.15
CA ALA A 181 7.92 3.22 6.50
C ALA A 181 7.65 2.78 7.95
N MET A 182 7.65 3.73 8.89
CA MET A 182 7.32 3.43 10.28
C MET A 182 5.90 2.89 10.43
N ASP A 183 4.93 3.46 9.70
CA ASP A 183 3.55 3.00 9.73
C ASP A 183 3.37 1.61 9.11
N VAL A 184 4.06 1.31 8.01
CA VAL A 184 4.14 -0.05 7.44
C VAL A 184 4.64 -1.04 8.49
N SER A 185 5.80 -0.79 9.09
CA SER A 185 6.38 -1.73 10.06
C SER A 185 5.57 -1.85 11.35
N ARG A 186 4.95 -0.77 11.83
CA ARG A 186 4.02 -0.82 12.97
C ARG A 186 2.81 -1.67 12.65
N SER A 187 2.24 -1.53 11.46
CA SER A 187 1.11 -2.37 11.06
C SER A 187 1.48 -3.85 11.05
N HIS A 188 2.65 -4.23 10.51
CA HIS A 188 3.14 -5.61 10.56
C HIS A 188 3.30 -6.10 12.00
N TYR A 189 3.90 -5.30 12.88
CA TYR A 189 4.07 -5.62 14.30
C TYR A 189 2.72 -5.84 15.00
N TYR A 190 1.82 -4.86 14.93
CA TYR A 190 0.55 -4.90 15.64
C TYR A 190 -0.41 -5.95 15.05
N PHE A 191 -0.43 -6.12 13.74
CA PHE A 191 -1.20 -7.17 13.08
C PHE A 191 -0.71 -8.57 13.51
N GLY A 192 0.60 -8.81 13.46
CA GLY A 192 1.20 -10.06 13.94
C GLY A 192 0.87 -10.31 15.42
N SER A 193 1.03 -9.29 16.27
CA SER A 193 0.75 -9.40 17.71
C SER A 193 -0.71 -9.73 18.04
N ALA A 194 -1.65 -9.39 17.15
CA ALA A 194 -3.05 -9.76 17.31
C ALA A 194 -3.32 -11.22 16.94
N SER A 195 -2.54 -11.80 16.00
CA SER A 195 -2.77 -13.13 15.43
C SER A 195 -1.92 -14.26 16.03
N SER A 196 -0.78 -13.97 16.68
CA SER A 196 0.21 -14.99 17.10
C SER A 196 0.61 -14.91 18.58
N SER A 197 1.00 -16.06 19.14
CA SER A 197 1.76 -16.14 20.41
C SER A 197 3.14 -15.48 20.24
N ASP A 198 3.60 -14.72 21.24
CA ASP A 198 4.73 -13.77 21.24
C ASP A 198 6.03 -14.16 20.50
N SER A 199 6.28 -15.43 20.19
CA SER A 199 7.52 -15.92 19.56
C SER A 199 7.64 -15.69 18.05
N GLU A 200 6.55 -15.34 17.35
CA GLU A 200 6.55 -15.10 15.89
C GLU A 200 6.31 -13.62 15.51
N ASN A 201 6.20 -12.72 16.48
CA ASN A 201 5.94 -11.32 16.21
C ASN A 201 7.18 -10.61 15.66
N PRO A 202 7.01 -9.69 14.68
CA PRO A 202 8.09 -8.81 14.26
C PRO A 202 8.68 -8.04 15.46
N PRO A 203 9.93 -7.58 15.39
CA PRO A 203 10.45 -6.68 16.42
C PRO A 203 9.65 -5.38 16.42
N ASN A 204 9.40 -4.81 17.60
CA ASN A 204 8.71 -3.52 17.70
C ASN A 204 9.56 -2.43 17.01
N PRO A 205 9.04 -1.76 15.97
CA PRO A 205 9.80 -0.76 15.20
C PRO A 205 10.16 0.48 16.02
N ASP A 206 9.41 0.82 17.07
CA ASP A 206 9.68 2.01 17.91
C ASP A 206 10.93 1.86 18.78
N ASN A 207 11.42 0.61 18.97
CA ASN A 207 12.64 0.31 19.72
C ASN A 207 13.89 0.25 18.83
N ARG A 208 13.78 0.70 17.57
CA ARG A 208 14.82 0.56 16.55
C ARG A 208 15.13 1.90 15.89
N PRO A 209 16.35 2.09 15.34
CA PRO A 209 16.65 3.27 14.54
C PRO A 209 15.73 3.35 13.32
N SER A 210 15.17 4.53 13.03
CA SER A 210 14.26 4.69 11.89
C SER A 210 14.92 4.39 10.54
N SER A 211 16.24 4.64 10.42
CA SER A 211 17.01 4.26 9.24
C SER A 211 17.02 2.75 8.97
N GLU A 212 17.01 1.91 10.00
CA GLU A 212 16.90 0.45 9.84
C GLU A 212 15.50 0.06 9.38
N VAL A 213 14.47 0.67 9.96
CA VAL A 213 13.08 0.41 9.59
C VAL A 213 12.80 0.81 8.15
N ILE A 214 13.26 2.00 7.74
CA ILE A 214 13.15 2.48 6.36
C ILE A 214 13.83 1.51 5.40
N GLN A 215 15.02 1.03 5.75
CA GLN A 215 15.76 0.08 4.92
C GLN A 215 15.03 -1.25 4.78
N GLU A 216 14.43 -1.79 5.83
CA GLU A 216 13.62 -3.02 5.75
C GLU A 216 12.37 -2.85 4.87
N VAL A 217 11.66 -1.73 5.03
CA VAL A 217 10.48 -1.44 4.20
C VAL A 217 10.87 -1.25 2.73
N ARG A 218 12.03 -0.63 2.46
CA ARG A 218 12.58 -0.51 1.11
C ARG A 218 12.94 -1.86 0.52
N GLU A 219 13.59 -2.73 1.30
CA GLU A 219 13.91 -4.10 0.90
C GLU A 219 12.65 -4.88 0.56
N TYR A 220 11.59 -4.75 1.36
CA TYR A 220 10.29 -5.33 1.07
C TYR A 220 9.68 -4.77 -0.22
N GLY A 221 9.72 -3.44 -0.42
CA GLY A 221 9.33 -2.78 -1.66
C GLY A 221 10.09 -3.31 -2.89
N ALA A 222 11.40 -3.54 -2.77
CA ALA A 222 12.23 -4.11 -3.83
C ALA A 222 11.87 -5.58 -4.13
N ALA A 223 11.51 -6.34 -3.10
CA ALA A 223 10.99 -7.69 -3.23
C ALA A 223 9.67 -7.70 -4.01
N ILE A 224 8.75 -6.78 -3.68
CA ILE A 224 7.47 -6.61 -4.37
C ILE A 224 7.70 -6.23 -5.84
N ALA A 225 8.62 -5.29 -6.10
CA ALA A 225 9.00 -4.92 -7.47
C ALA A 225 9.55 -6.12 -8.23
N TYR A 226 10.44 -6.91 -7.64
CA TYR A 226 10.95 -8.14 -8.26
C TYR A 226 9.85 -9.18 -8.53
N ALA A 227 8.90 -9.33 -7.59
CA ALA A 227 7.81 -10.29 -7.69
C ALA A 227 6.74 -9.91 -8.71
N ASN A 228 6.58 -8.62 -9.02
CA ASN A 228 5.49 -8.12 -9.87
C ASN A 228 5.96 -7.49 -11.20
N THR A 229 7.25 -7.28 -11.38
CA THR A 229 7.81 -6.67 -12.59
C THR A 229 8.87 -7.56 -13.22
N GLN A 230 9.20 -7.37 -14.50
CA GLN A 230 10.18 -8.22 -15.22
C GLN A 230 11.65 -7.81 -14.95
N ILE A 231 11.96 -7.26 -13.76
CA ILE A 231 13.33 -6.89 -13.41
C ILE A 231 14.20 -8.12 -13.09
N SER A 232 15.50 -8.00 -13.33
CA SER A 232 16.47 -9.03 -12.99
C SER A 232 16.73 -9.09 -11.47
N LEU A 233 17.34 -10.20 -11.01
CA LEU A 233 17.78 -10.33 -9.62
C LEU A 233 18.77 -9.21 -9.23
N GLY A 234 19.70 -8.88 -10.13
CA GLY A 234 20.66 -7.79 -9.95
C GLY A 234 20.00 -6.43 -9.74
N ARG A 235 18.99 -6.10 -10.57
CA ARG A 235 18.22 -4.86 -10.39
C ARG A 235 17.43 -4.87 -9.08
N GLY A 236 16.83 -5.99 -8.71
CA GLY A 236 16.15 -6.14 -7.41
C GLY A 236 17.10 -5.89 -6.23
N SER A 237 18.31 -6.43 -6.27
CA SER A 237 19.31 -6.20 -5.22
C SER A 237 19.84 -4.77 -5.19
N GLU A 238 19.97 -4.12 -6.35
CA GLU A 238 20.35 -2.71 -6.44
C GLU A 238 19.31 -1.81 -5.78
N LEU A 239 18.02 -2.02 -6.08
CA LEU A 239 16.89 -1.30 -5.46
C LEU A 239 16.85 -1.51 -3.93
N ALA A 240 17.26 -2.69 -3.47
CA ALA A 240 17.35 -3.01 -2.05
C ALA A 240 18.63 -2.48 -1.37
N HIS A 241 19.61 -1.93 -2.12
CA HIS A 241 20.96 -1.62 -1.64
C HIS A 241 21.69 -2.81 -1.01
N LEU A 242 21.53 -3.99 -1.60
CA LEU A 242 22.13 -5.24 -1.13
C LEU A 242 22.96 -5.88 -2.24
N THR A 243 23.77 -6.86 -1.85
CA THR A 243 24.32 -7.80 -2.83
C THR A 243 23.22 -8.73 -3.35
N GLU A 244 23.36 -9.23 -4.59
CA GLU A 244 22.43 -10.24 -5.15
C GLU A 244 22.24 -11.44 -4.22
N ARG A 245 23.31 -11.86 -3.54
CA ARG A 245 23.26 -12.97 -2.59
C ARG A 245 22.36 -12.64 -1.40
N GLU A 246 22.54 -11.47 -0.77
CA GLU A 246 21.75 -11.06 0.39
C GLU A 246 20.29 -10.87 0.01
N PHE A 247 20.01 -10.19 -1.10
CA PHE A 247 18.65 -10.02 -1.60
C PHE A 247 17.97 -11.38 -1.82
N ARG A 248 18.66 -12.33 -2.44
CA ARG A 248 18.14 -13.69 -2.64
C ARG A 248 17.90 -14.47 -1.35
N THR A 249 18.88 -14.49 -0.43
CA THR A 249 18.85 -15.42 0.71
C THR A 249 18.14 -14.85 1.94
N ARG A 250 18.07 -13.53 2.06
CA ARG A 250 17.39 -12.82 3.15
C ARG A 250 16.02 -12.35 2.68
N VAL A 251 15.99 -11.36 1.80
CA VAL A 251 14.76 -10.65 1.41
C VAL A 251 13.75 -11.57 0.68
N LEU A 252 14.15 -12.19 -0.44
CA LEU A 252 13.22 -13.04 -1.19
C LEU A 252 12.76 -14.26 -0.38
N LYS A 253 13.63 -14.81 0.46
CA LYS A 253 13.31 -15.97 1.31
C LYS A 253 12.31 -15.60 2.40
N GLU A 254 12.53 -14.48 3.07
CA GLU A 254 11.65 -13.95 4.12
C GLU A 254 10.24 -13.71 3.61
N HIS A 255 10.11 -13.12 2.42
CA HIS A 255 8.82 -12.85 1.78
C HIS A 255 8.30 -14.01 0.92
N LYS A 256 8.95 -15.18 0.95
CA LYS A 256 8.55 -16.40 0.20
C LYS A 256 8.40 -16.18 -1.32
N ILE A 257 9.20 -15.28 -1.89
CA ILE A 257 9.19 -14.97 -3.33
C ILE A 257 10.17 -15.92 -4.04
N PRO A 258 9.71 -16.69 -5.06
CA PRO A 258 10.58 -17.59 -5.79
C PRO A 258 11.61 -16.83 -6.63
N VAL A 259 12.84 -17.34 -6.67
CA VAL A 259 13.87 -16.81 -7.56
C VAL A 259 13.50 -17.18 -9.00
N ARG A 260 13.27 -16.17 -9.82
CA ARG A 260 13.15 -16.31 -11.26
C ARG A 260 14.53 -16.56 -11.82
N ASN A 261 14.83 -17.82 -12.09
CA ASN A 261 15.95 -18.15 -12.95
C ASN A 261 15.63 -17.58 -14.34
N GLY A 262 16.56 -16.84 -14.93
CA GLY A 262 16.49 -16.51 -16.34
C GLY A 262 16.39 -17.78 -17.19
N PRO A 263 15.97 -17.68 -18.46
CA PRO A 263 15.99 -18.82 -19.38
C PRO A 263 17.35 -19.50 -19.29
N GLN A 264 17.38 -20.80 -18.96
CA GLN A 264 18.62 -21.56 -18.84
C GLN A 264 19.11 -22.04 -20.21
N SER A 265 18.28 -21.88 -21.23
CA SER A 265 18.55 -22.25 -22.61
C SER A 265 18.00 -21.22 -23.61
N ALA A 266 18.48 -21.29 -24.85
CA ALA A 266 17.94 -20.49 -25.95
C ALA A 266 16.50 -20.89 -26.34
N GLU A 267 16.05 -22.08 -25.94
CA GLU A 267 14.68 -22.57 -26.19
C GLU A 267 13.68 -21.95 -25.21
N ASP A 268 14.08 -21.71 -23.95
CA ASP A 268 13.27 -21.01 -22.94
C ASP A 268 12.95 -19.54 -23.29
N LEU A 269 13.68 -18.96 -24.26
CA LEU A 269 13.42 -17.62 -24.80
C LEU A 269 12.22 -17.60 -25.76
N GLY A 270 11.89 -18.72 -26.40
CA GLY A 270 10.80 -18.82 -27.39
C GLY A 270 9.40 -18.85 -26.78
N ASP A 271 9.27 -19.38 -25.57
CA ASP A 271 7.97 -19.54 -24.87
C ASP A 271 7.51 -18.28 -24.11
N ARG A 272 8.29 -17.20 -24.14
CA ARG A 272 8.04 -15.96 -23.38
C ARG A 272 7.84 -14.71 -24.26
N ILE A 273 7.70 -14.88 -25.57
CA ILE A 273 7.33 -13.82 -26.54
C ILE A 273 5.84 -13.90 -26.84
#